data_AF-A0A1V2AZZ9-F1
#
_entry.id   AF-A0A1V2AZZ9-F1
#
_cell.length_a   1.000
_cell.length_b   1.000
_cell.length_c   1.000
_cell.angle_alpha   90.00
_cell.angle_beta   90.00
_cell.angle_gamma   90.00
#
_symmetry.space_group_name_H-M   'P 1'
#
loop_
_entity.id
_entity.type
_entity.pdbx_description
1 polymer ?
#
loop_
_entity_poly.entity_id
_entity_poly.type
_entity_poly.pdbx_seq_one_letter_code
_entity_poly.pdbx_strand_id
1 'polypeptide(L)'
;MNVNLQQEKQTILDALDRTRSGVWATAPEIARYSGVDLEMVLRVIYNSREFMQCALRSEDGLPLFTSRKLYKERASYWNKALRTLKHANV
;
A
#
# COMPACT_ATOMS: atom_id res chain seq x y z
N MET A 1 -14.26 16.13 -5.63
CA MET A 1 -14.04 14.70 -5.93
C MET A 1 -15.39 14.01 -5.82
N ASN A 2 -15.77 13.19 -6.79
CA ASN A 2 -17.10 12.55 -6.83
C ASN A 2 -17.28 11.66 -5.58
N VAL A 3 -18.46 11.63 -4.96
CA VAL A 3 -18.70 10.92 -3.67
C VAL A 3 -18.30 9.43 -3.78
N ASN A 4 -18.58 8.84 -4.93
CA ASN A 4 -18.21 7.46 -5.26
C ASN A 4 -16.69 7.22 -5.18
N LEU A 5 -15.86 8.13 -5.74
CA LEU A 5 -14.38 8.01 -5.72
C LEU A 5 -13.78 8.07 -4.30
N GLN A 6 -14.37 8.84 -3.38
CA GLN A 6 -13.89 8.89 -2.00
C GLN A 6 -14.20 7.60 -1.25
N GLN A 7 -15.39 7.02 -1.48
CA GLN A 7 -15.79 5.76 -0.88
C GLN A 7 -14.89 4.62 -1.38
N GLU A 8 -14.67 4.52 -2.69
CA GLU A 8 -13.80 3.50 -3.29
C GLU A 8 -12.36 3.62 -2.78
N LYS A 9 -11.87 4.86 -2.65
CA LYS A 9 -10.56 5.10 -2.03
C LYS A 9 -10.48 4.59 -0.60
N GLN A 10 -11.50 4.83 0.23
CA GLN A 10 -11.49 4.33 1.60
C GLN A 10 -11.54 2.80 1.64
N THR A 11 -12.36 2.18 0.80
CA THR A 11 -12.43 0.71 0.65
C THR A 11 -11.06 0.12 0.29
N ILE A 12 -10.33 0.74 -0.65
CA ILE A 12 -8.98 0.32 -1.05
C ILE A 12 -7.98 0.46 0.11
N LEU A 13 -8.02 1.57 0.85
CA LEU A 13 -7.12 1.80 1.98
C LEU A 13 -7.36 0.78 3.11
N ASP A 14 -8.63 0.52 3.44
CA ASP A 14 -9.00 -0.46 4.45
C ASP A 14 -8.61 -1.89 4.04
N ALA A 15 -8.75 -2.22 2.76
CA ALA A 15 -8.35 -3.52 2.23
C ALA A 15 -6.83 -3.74 2.35
N LEU A 16 -6.03 -2.72 2.02
CA LEU A 16 -4.57 -2.77 2.20
C LEU A 16 -4.19 -2.95 3.67
N ASP A 17 -4.81 -2.21 4.59
CA ASP A 17 -4.54 -2.32 6.04
C ASP A 17 -4.85 -3.73 6.59
N ARG A 18 -5.83 -4.44 6.02
CA ARG A 18 -6.19 -5.82 6.40
C ARG A 18 -5.25 -6.90 5.85
N THR A 19 -4.46 -6.59 4.81
CA THR A 19 -3.58 -7.59 4.20
C THR A 19 -2.35 -7.89 5.06
N ARG A 20 -2.15 -9.17 5.39
CA ARG A 20 -0.98 -9.68 6.11
C ARG A 20 0.24 -9.87 5.20
N SER A 21 0.05 -9.95 3.88
CA SER A 21 1.07 -10.41 2.91
C SER A 21 2.18 -9.40 2.60
N GLY A 22 2.06 -8.15 3.02
CA GLY A 22 3.12 -7.16 2.81
C GLY A 22 2.63 -5.74 2.89
N VAL A 23 3.56 -4.80 2.76
CA VAL A 23 3.25 -3.37 2.57
C VAL A 23 2.81 -3.12 1.13
N TRP A 24 3.27 -3.94 0.19
CA TRP A 24 3.22 -3.67 -1.25
C TRP A 24 2.34 -4.68 -1.98
N ALA A 25 1.47 -4.19 -2.86
CA ALA A 25 0.59 -5.00 -3.70
C ALA A 25 0.43 -4.35 -5.09
N THR A 26 0.23 -5.17 -6.11
CA THR A 26 -0.08 -4.70 -7.47
C THR A 26 -1.53 -4.20 -7.56
N ALA A 27 -1.86 -3.41 -8.58
CA ALA A 27 -3.23 -2.94 -8.78
C ALA A 27 -4.26 -4.10 -8.94
N PRO A 28 -3.97 -5.19 -9.69
CA PRO A 28 -4.85 -6.36 -9.73
C PRO A 28 -5.06 -7.02 -8.37
N GLU A 29 -4.01 -7.12 -7.56
CA GLU A 29 -4.14 -7.65 -6.19
C GLU A 29 -5.02 -6.76 -5.32
N ILE A 30 -4.81 -5.45 -5.37
CA ILE A 30 -5.61 -4.47 -4.65
C ILE A 30 -7.09 -4.58 -5.05
N ALA A 31 -7.38 -4.71 -6.35
CA ALA A 31 -8.74 -4.94 -6.84
C ALA A 31 -9.36 -6.20 -6.22
N ARG A 32 -8.62 -7.32 -6.20
CA ARG A 32 -9.10 -8.56 -5.56
C ARG A 32 -9.33 -8.41 -4.06
N TYR A 33 -8.46 -7.72 -3.33
CA TYR A 33 -8.57 -7.56 -1.88
C TYR A 33 -9.72 -6.63 -1.49
N SER A 34 -9.93 -5.58 -2.28
CA SER A 34 -10.91 -4.53 -1.98
C SER A 34 -12.30 -4.81 -2.56
N GLY A 35 -12.40 -5.69 -3.57
CA GLY A 35 -13.62 -5.89 -4.34
C GLY A 35 -13.91 -4.73 -5.32
N VAL A 36 -13.00 -3.77 -5.42
CA VAL A 36 -13.13 -2.61 -6.31
C VAL A 36 -12.60 -2.98 -7.69
N ASP A 37 -13.30 -2.52 -8.73
CA ASP A 37 -12.88 -2.75 -10.11
C ASP A 37 -11.45 -2.21 -10.38
N LEU A 38 -10.70 -2.92 -11.23
CA LEU A 38 -9.30 -2.58 -11.52
C LEU A 38 -9.15 -1.18 -12.14
N GLU A 39 -10.06 -0.76 -13.03
CA GLU A 39 -10.02 0.58 -13.61
C GLU A 39 -10.19 1.63 -12.50
N MET A 40 -11.13 1.38 -11.58
CA MET A 40 -11.39 2.28 -10.46
C MET A 40 -10.20 2.33 -9.49
N VAL A 41 -9.59 1.18 -9.19
CA VAL A 41 -8.36 1.12 -8.39
C VAL A 41 -7.26 1.98 -9.01
N LEU A 42 -7.00 1.83 -10.32
CA LEU A 42 -5.98 2.62 -11.02
C LEU A 42 -6.32 4.11 -10.97
N ARG A 43 -7.57 4.49 -11.25
CA ARG A 43 -8.02 5.90 -11.14
C ARG A 43 -7.79 6.45 -9.75
N VAL A 44 -8.14 5.72 -8.70
CA VAL A 44 -7.95 6.13 -7.31
C VAL A 44 -6.46 6.29 -6.99
N ILE A 45 -5.64 5.28 -7.29
CA ILE A 45 -4.21 5.27 -6.96
C ILE A 45 -3.49 6.43 -7.64
N TYR A 46 -3.71 6.65 -8.93
CA TYR A 46 -2.98 7.68 -9.68
C TYR A 46 -3.48 9.10 -9.42
N ASN A 47 -4.73 9.28 -8.98
CA ASN A 47 -5.27 10.60 -8.65
C ASN A 47 -5.24 10.95 -7.16
N SER A 48 -4.82 10.03 -6.31
CA SER A 48 -4.74 10.24 -4.86
C SER A 48 -3.29 10.37 -4.39
N ARG A 49 -3.07 11.33 -3.48
CA ARG A 49 -1.78 11.49 -2.81
C ARG A 49 -1.56 10.50 -1.67
N GLU A 50 -2.53 9.66 -1.35
CA GLU A 50 -2.45 8.72 -0.21
C GLU A 50 -1.72 7.42 -0.54
N PHE A 51 -1.42 7.19 -1.81
CA PHE A 51 -0.67 6.02 -2.26
C PHE A 51 0.79 6.36 -2.58
N MET A 52 1.62 5.33 -2.50
CA MET A 52 3.01 5.34 -2.95
C MET A 52 3.21 4.18 -3.89
N GLN A 53 4.03 4.40 -4.91
CA GLN A 53 4.54 3.35 -5.78
C GLN A 53 5.94 2.95 -5.32
N CYS A 54 6.24 1.65 -5.36
CA CYS A 54 7.57 1.13 -5.10
C CYS A 54 8.48 1.42 -6.30
N ALA A 55 9.77 1.62 -6.04
CA ALA A 55 10.78 1.68 -7.10
C ALA A 55 11.01 0.31 -7.76
N LEU A 56 10.83 -0.76 -6.99
CA LEU A 56 10.88 -2.14 -7.47
C LEU A 56 9.53 -2.56 -8.03
N ARG A 57 9.57 -3.50 -8.97
CA ARG A 57 8.39 -4.14 -9.57
C ARG A 57 8.19 -5.52 -8.95
N SER A 58 7.00 -6.07 -9.10
CA SER A 58 6.74 -7.49 -8.83
C SER A 58 7.51 -8.39 -9.80
N GLU A 59 7.52 -9.69 -9.54
CA GLU A 59 8.24 -10.69 -10.36
C GLU A 59 7.79 -10.70 -11.82
N ASP A 60 6.51 -10.41 -12.06
CA ASP A 60 5.90 -10.27 -13.39
C ASP A 60 6.04 -8.85 -13.98
N GLY A 61 6.78 -7.96 -13.33
CA GLY A 61 7.10 -6.63 -13.83
C GLY A 61 6.03 -5.56 -13.56
N LEU A 62 4.99 -5.87 -12.78
CA LEU A 62 3.95 -4.90 -12.45
C LEU A 62 4.39 -3.88 -11.40
N PRO A 63 3.86 -2.64 -11.46
CA PRO A 63 4.05 -1.67 -10.39
C PRO A 63 3.44 -2.15 -9.08
N LEU A 64 4.17 -1.93 -7.99
CA LEU A 64 3.73 -2.22 -6.63
C LEU A 64 3.32 -0.94 -5.91
N PHE A 65 2.23 -0.99 -5.15
CA PHE A 65 1.67 0.14 -4.44
C PHE A 65 1.41 -0.17 -2.97
N THR A 66 1.42 0.87 -2.14
CA THR A 66 1.01 0.86 -0.73
C THR A 66 0.29 2.15 -0.39
N SER A 67 -0.43 2.17 0.73
CA SER A 67 -0.82 3.44 1.35
C SER A 67 0.38 4.07 2.08
N ARG A 68 0.44 5.41 2.08
CA ARG A 68 1.45 6.19 2.83
C ARG A 68 1.36 5.94 4.32
N LYS A 69 0.14 5.76 4.83
CA LYS A 69 -0.12 5.45 6.25
C LYS A 69 0.53 4.12 6.61
N LEU A 70 0.19 3.05 5.89
CA LEU A 70 0.71 1.70 6.12
C LEU A 70 2.23 1.66 5.98
N TYR A 71 2.78 2.37 4.99
CA TYR A 71 4.24 2.50 4.83
C TYR A 71 4.89 3.16 6.06
N LYS A 72 4.36 4.29 6.55
CA LYS A 72 4.92 4.98 7.73
C LYS A 72 4.85 4.12 8.98
N GLU A 73 3.72 3.46 9.21
CA GLU A 73 3.53 2.57 10.36
C GLU A 73 4.55 1.43 10.33
N ARG A 74 4.61 0.68 9.23
CA ARG A 74 5.50 -0.48 9.11
C ARG A 74 6.99 -0.10 8.96
N ALA A 75 7.33 0.99 8.29
CA ALA A 75 8.71 1.48 8.20
C ALA A 75 9.25 1.93 9.57
N SER A 76 8.40 2.49 10.44
CA SER A 76 8.81 2.81 11.82
C SER A 76 9.17 1.56 12.62
N TYR A 77 8.52 0.42 12.38
CA TYR A 77 8.88 -0.84 13.04
C TYR A 77 10.23 -1.36 12.57
N TRP A 78 10.54 -1.29 11.27
CA TRP A 78 11.87 -1.66 10.75
C TRP A 78 12.98 -0.74 11.28
N ASN A 79 12.75 0.57 11.30
CA ASN A 79 13.70 1.52 11.87
C ASN A 79 13.92 1.29 13.37
N LYS A 80 12.88 0.94 14.13
CA LYS A 80 13.01 0.57 15.55
C LYS A 80 13.79 -0.74 15.71
N ALA A 81 13.46 -1.78 14.96
CA ALA A 81 14.13 -3.09 15.03
C ALA A 81 15.63 -2.99 14.69
N LEU A 82 15.97 -2.25 13.63
CA LEU A 82 17.36 -1.98 13.24
C LEU A 82 18.12 -1.19 14.31
N ARG A 83 17.46 -0.23 14.97
CA ARG A 83 18.07 0.54 16.06
C ARG A 83 18.34 -0.33 17.28
N THR A 84 17.42 -1.23 17.64
CA THR A 84 17.61 -2.17 18.75
C THR A 84 18.75 -3.16 18.46
N LEU A 85 18.84 -3.69 17.25
CA LEU A 85 19.95 -4.58 16.84
C LEU A 85 21.30 -3.86 16.86
N LYS A 86 21.35 -2.59 16.45
CA LYS A 86 22.57 -1.77 16.51
C LYS A 86 23.05 -1.51 17.96
N HIS A 87 22.14 -1.48 18.93
CA HIS A 87 22.47 -1.33 20.36
C HIS A 87 22.72 -2.66 21.09
N ALA A 88 22.31 -3.80 20.52
CA ALA A 88 22.55 -5.13 21.09
C ALA A 88 23.94 -5.71 20.75
N ASN A 89 24.67 -5.08 19.82
CA ASN A 89 26.05 -5.41 19.45
C ASN A 89 27.09 -4.46 20.11
N VAL A 90 26.74 -3.83 21.24
CA VAL A 90 27.65 -3.04 22.09
C VAL A 90 27.71 -3.67 23.47
#